data_AF-A0A7I9VJ14-F1
#
_entry.id   AF-A0A7I9VJ14-F1
#
_cell.length_a   1.000
_cell.length_b   1.000
_cell.length_c   1.000
_cell.angle_alpha   90.00
_cell.angle_beta   90.00
_cell.angle_gamma   90.00
#
_symmetry.space_group_name_H-M   'P 1'
#
loop_
_entity.id
_entity.type
_entity.pdbx_description
1 polymer ?
#
loop_
_entity_poly.entity_id
_entity_poly.type
_entity_poly.pdbx_seq_one_letter_code
_entity_poly.pdbx_strand_id
1 'polypeptide(L)'
;MEELTPSNPQHPLAGERARQPIPGAGIDLDPARRPGVPRLHAPRPLPNAHGPPTRQESQVTVFMHGRPHKDFPPVFGTAVPPSGLSGLLRRAAYRYPDHWMRHWTVLLFADRVDAWEHRLRRSLPVVLPALLVIGAGAAWKALSRRAAWAG
;
A
#
# COMPACT_ATOMS: atom_id res chain seq x y z
N MET A 1 -22.13 34.99 25.03
CA MET A 1 -20.92 34.16 24.86
C MET A 1 -21.29 32.81 25.45
N GLU A 2 -21.81 31.93 24.61
CA GLU A 2 -22.45 30.68 25.03
C GLU A 2 -21.38 29.59 25.07
N GLU A 3 -21.10 29.10 26.27
CA GLU A 3 -20.11 28.06 26.54
C GLU A 3 -20.66 26.72 26.01
N LEU A 4 -20.14 26.29 24.85
CA LEU A 4 -20.48 25.01 24.23
C LEU A 4 -19.84 23.87 25.04
N THR A 5 -20.46 23.50 26.15
CA THR A 5 -20.19 22.24 26.84
C THR A 5 -20.65 21.10 25.94
N PRO A 6 -19.79 20.15 25.52
CA PRO A 6 -20.27 18.97 24.83
C PRO A 6 -21.02 18.12 25.87
N SER A 7 -22.35 18.22 25.89
CA SER A 7 -23.22 17.26 26.55
C SER A 7 -23.18 15.96 25.75
N ASN A 8 -22.09 15.20 25.90
CA ASN A 8 -22.07 13.82 25.46
C ASN A 8 -23.06 13.05 26.36
N PRO A 9 -24.21 12.57 25.84
CA PRO A 9 -25.09 11.75 26.65
C PRO A 9 -24.28 10.53 27.06
N GLN A 10 -24.08 10.37 28.37
CA GLN A 10 -23.49 9.17 28.93
C GLN A 10 -24.36 8.00 28.45
N HIS A 11 -23.87 7.25 27.46
CA HIS A 11 -24.48 5.98 27.08
C HIS A 11 -24.56 5.18 28.38
N PRO A 12 -25.75 4.73 28.83
CA PRO A 12 -25.85 3.95 30.05
C PRO A 12 -24.90 2.77 29.88
N LEU A 13 -23.85 2.76 30.69
CA LEU A 13 -22.84 1.74 30.62
C LEU A 13 -23.58 0.42 30.72
N ALA A 14 -23.27 -0.51 29.82
CA ALA A 14 -23.64 -1.91 29.92
C ALA A 14 -22.93 -2.55 31.14
N GLY A 15 -23.17 -1.99 32.33
CA GLY A 15 -22.37 -2.12 33.54
C GLY A 15 -23.12 -2.76 34.71
N GLU A 16 -24.43 -3.00 34.59
CA GLU A 16 -25.16 -3.76 35.61
C GLU A 16 -25.29 -5.26 35.32
N ARG A 17 -25.10 -5.70 34.06
CA ARG A 17 -25.36 -7.10 33.65
C ARG A 17 -24.09 -7.87 33.32
N ALA A 18 -23.21 -8.05 34.31
CA ALA A 18 -22.28 -9.18 34.42
C ALA A 18 -21.41 -9.00 35.69
N ARG A 19 -21.98 -9.20 36.89
CA ARG A 19 -21.20 -9.25 38.13
C ARG A 19 -20.51 -10.60 38.30
N GLN A 20 -19.48 -10.84 37.49
CA GLN A 20 -18.28 -11.51 38.00
C GLN A 20 -17.28 -10.38 38.24
N PRO A 21 -16.98 -10.01 39.49
CA PRO A 21 -15.99 -8.97 39.77
C PRO A 21 -14.62 -9.49 39.31
N ILE A 22 -14.22 -9.16 38.09
CA ILE A 22 -12.87 -9.42 37.60
C ILE A 22 -11.92 -8.63 38.51
N PRO A 23 -10.96 -9.27 39.18
CA PRO A 23 -9.96 -8.55 39.97
C PRO A 23 -9.24 -7.53 39.08
N GLY A 24 -9.28 -6.25 39.46
CA GLY A 24 -8.74 -5.14 38.66
C GLY A 24 -9.73 -4.47 37.69
N ALA A 25 -10.98 -4.92 37.63
CA ALA A 25 -12.03 -4.22 36.87
C ALA A 25 -12.15 -2.77 37.37
N GLY A 26 -11.96 -1.83 36.46
CA GLY A 26 -12.11 -0.42 36.75
C GLY A 26 -10.86 0.29 37.29
N ILE A 27 -9.71 -0.39 37.38
CA ILE A 27 -8.44 0.26 37.76
C ILE A 27 -8.07 1.42 36.83
N ASP A 28 -8.51 1.32 35.57
CA ASP A 28 -8.24 2.27 34.49
C ASP A 28 -9.45 3.18 34.19
N LEU A 29 -10.48 3.20 35.05
CA LEU A 29 -11.66 4.06 34.87
C LEU A 29 -11.35 5.53 35.13
N ASP A 30 -10.46 5.81 36.09
CA ASP A 30 -10.04 7.17 36.42
C ASP A 30 -8.92 7.61 35.46
N PRO A 31 -9.18 8.55 34.54
CA PRO A 31 -8.17 9.03 33.61
C PRO A 31 -6.97 9.65 34.32
N ALA A 32 -7.13 10.19 35.53
CA ALA A 32 -6.03 10.77 36.31
C ALA A 32 -5.01 9.73 36.78
N ARG A 33 -5.38 8.45 36.83
CA ARG A 33 -4.49 7.34 37.18
C ARG A 33 -3.68 6.81 36.00
N ARG A 34 -3.99 7.24 34.77
CA ARG A 34 -3.26 6.85 33.57
C ARG A 34 -1.99 7.67 33.44
N PRO A 35 -0.80 7.05 33.36
CA PRO A 35 0.40 7.78 32.98
C PRO A 35 0.19 8.39 31.58
N GLY A 36 0.35 9.71 31.47
CA GLY A 36 0.17 10.45 30.22
C GLY A 36 -1.21 11.08 30.03
N VAL A 37 -1.95 11.43 31.10
CA VAL A 37 -3.09 12.35 31.02
C VAL A 37 -2.70 13.73 31.56
N PRO A 38 -2.98 14.83 30.83
CA PRO A 38 -3.61 14.86 29.49
C PRO A 38 -2.66 14.36 28.39
N ARG A 39 -3.19 13.54 27.47
CA ARG A 39 -2.40 12.87 26.41
C ARG A 39 -1.84 13.84 25.38
N LEU A 40 -2.45 15.02 25.22
CA LEU A 40 -2.12 15.99 24.19
C LEU A 40 -2.37 17.41 24.74
N HIS A 41 -1.44 18.31 24.49
CA HIS A 41 -1.71 19.74 24.57
C HIS A 41 -2.54 20.18 23.36
N ALA A 42 -3.34 21.22 23.52
CA ALA A 42 -4.00 21.85 22.38
C ALA A 42 -2.93 22.22 21.34
N PRO A 43 -3.04 21.76 20.09
CA PRO A 43 -2.05 22.07 19.07
C PRO A 43 -2.04 23.59 18.88
N ARG A 44 -0.86 24.22 19.04
CA ARG A 44 -0.65 25.63 18.69
C ARG A 44 -0.25 25.66 17.22
N PRO A 45 -1.13 26.05 16.28
CA PRO A 45 -0.78 26.10 14.88
C PRO A 45 0.37 27.09 14.69
N LEU A 46 1.30 26.78 13.78
CA LEU A 46 2.30 27.77 13.39
C LEU A 46 1.59 28.99 12.76
N PRO A 47 2.17 30.20 12.83
CA PRO A 47 1.56 31.42 12.29
C PRO A 47 1.17 31.32 10.80
N ASN A 48 1.82 30.44 10.04
CA ASN A 48 1.61 30.18 8.62
C ASN A 48 0.93 28.83 8.34
N ALA A 49 0.32 28.20 9.36
CA ALA A 49 -0.46 26.99 9.16
C ALA A 49 -1.77 27.36 8.43
N HIS A 50 -1.78 27.15 7.12
CA HIS A 50 -3.00 27.23 6.33
C HIS A 50 -3.87 25.99 6.59
N GLY A 51 -5.17 26.08 6.30
CA GLY A 51 -6.14 24.99 6.48
C GLY A 51 -5.79 23.70 5.72
N PRO A 52 -6.67 22.68 5.75
CA PRO A 52 -6.38 21.40 5.08
C PRO A 52 -6.01 21.62 3.60
N PRO A 53 -5.03 20.87 3.07
CA PRO A 53 -4.56 21.07 1.70
C PRO A 53 -5.69 20.80 0.70
N THR A 54 -5.67 21.54 -0.41
CA THR A 54 -6.56 21.28 -1.53
C THR A 54 -6.36 19.86 -2.04
N ARG A 55 -7.46 19.21 -2.47
CA ARG A 55 -7.43 17.85 -2.99
C ARG A 55 -6.62 17.79 -4.28
N GLN A 56 -5.65 16.89 -4.33
CA GLN A 56 -4.82 16.62 -5.50
C GLN A 56 -5.61 15.86 -6.56
N GLU A 57 -5.51 16.30 -7.81
CA GLU A 57 -5.98 15.55 -8.97
C GLU A 57 -4.91 14.56 -9.45
N SER A 58 -5.34 13.40 -9.94
CA SER A 58 -4.42 12.35 -10.39
C SER A 58 -4.76 11.88 -11.79
N GLN A 59 -3.76 11.91 -12.66
CA GLN A 59 -3.82 11.31 -14.00
C GLN A 59 -3.52 9.80 -13.95
N VAL A 60 -2.99 9.32 -12.83
CA VAL A 60 -2.62 7.91 -12.62
C VAL A 60 -3.62 7.22 -11.70
N THR A 61 -3.82 5.94 -11.91
CA THR A 61 -4.68 5.14 -11.02
C THR A 61 -4.00 5.00 -9.66
N VAL A 62 -4.67 5.48 -8.61
CA VAL A 62 -4.24 5.27 -7.23
C VAL A 62 -5.25 4.36 -6.55
N PHE A 63 -4.77 3.29 -5.94
CA PHE A 63 -5.63 2.29 -5.34
C PHE A 63 -5.85 2.58 -3.86
N MET A 64 -7.08 2.39 -3.43
CA MET A 64 -7.48 2.40 -2.03
C MET A 64 -8.62 1.40 -1.88
N HIS A 65 -8.58 0.62 -0.80
CA HIS A 65 -9.73 -0.19 -0.46
C HIS A 65 -10.86 0.72 0.02
N GLY A 66 -12.02 0.67 -0.66
CA GLY A 66 -13.18 1.48 -0.30
C GLY A 66 -13.66 1.16 1.11
N ARG A 67 -13.89 2.18 1.94
CA ARG A 67 -14.57 2.04 3.23
C ARG A 67 -15.62 3.14 3.36
N PRO A 68 -16.79 2.87 3.95
CA PRO A 68 -17.89 3.85 4.03
C PRO A 68 -17.53 5.17 4.73
N HIS A 69 -16.54 5.17 5.62
CA HIS A 69 -16.15 6.33 6.45
C HIS A 69 -14.71 6.80 6.20
N LYS A 70 -14.09 6.38 5.08
CA LYS A 70 -12.71 6.74 4.77
C LYS A 70 -12.63 7.24 3.35
N ASP A 71 -12.62 8.56 3.22
CA ASP A 71 -12.32 9.21 1.95
C ASP A 71 -10.83 9.11 1.61
N PHE A 72 -10.53 9.34 0.33
CA PHE A 72 -9.17 9.44 -0.13
C PHE A 72 -8.49 10.64 0.55
N PRO A 73 -7.25 10.50 1.06
CA PRO A 73 -6.51 11.65 1.59
C PRO A 73 -6.38 12.74 0.52
N PRO A 74 -6.33 14.04 0.91
CA PRO A 74 -6.25 15.14 -0.03
C PRO A 74 -4.97 15.11 -0.87
N VAL A 75 -3.85 14.64 -0.31
CA VAL A 75 -2.56 14.51 -0.98
C VAL A 75 -2.11 13.06 -0.92
N PHE A 76 -1.61 12.54 -2.04
CA PHE A 76 -1.19 11.14 -2.15
C PHE A 76 -0.10 10.96 -3.20
N GLY A 77 0.66 9.87 -3.06
CA GLY A 77 1.77 9.56 -3.95
C GLY A 77 1.33 9.12 -5.35
N THR A 78 1.90 9.74 -6.37
CA THR A 78 1.66 9.42 -7.80
C THR A 78 2.94 9.11 -8.58
N ALA A 79 4.10 9.09 -7.90
CA ALA A 79 5.42 8.97 -8.54
C ALA A 79 5.64 7.65 -9.29
N VAL A 80 4.97 6.57 -8.87
CA VAL A 80 5.11 5.24 -9.47
C VAL A 80 3.73 4.76 -9.92
N PRO A 81 3.32 5.05 -11.16
CA PRO A 81 2.05 4.57 -11.67
C PRO A 81 2.06 3.04 -11.75
N PRO A 82 0.95 2.36 -11.41
CA PRO A 82 0.86 0.92 -11.57
C PRO A 82 0.89 0.55 -13.06
N SER A 83 1.87 -0.27 -13.44
CA SER A 83 2.07 -0.75 -14.82
C SER A 83 2.30 -2.25 -14.86
N GLY A 84 2.13 -2.86 -16.04
CA GLY A 84 2.48 -4.27 -16.24
C GLY A 84 1.64 -5.26 -15.42
N LEU A 85 2.20 -6.44 -15.16
CA LEU A 85 1.57 -7.48 -14.35
C LEU A 85 1.61 -7.10 -12.86
N SER A 86 2.68 -6.43 -12.42
CA SER A 86 2.80 -5.90 -11.05
C SER A 86 1.65 -4.94 -10.71
N GLY A 87 1.24 -4.08 -11.65
CA GLY A 87 0.10 -3.18 -11.52
C GLY A 87 -1.25 -3.90 -11.40
N LEU A 88 -1.44 -4.98 -12.15
CA LEU A 88 -2.64 -5.83 -12.06
C LEU A 88 -2.73 -6.55 -10.70
N LEU A 89 -1.60 -7.04 -10.19
CA LEU A 89 -1.52 -7.64 -8.87
C LEU A 89 -1.86 -6.64 -7.77
N ARG A 90 -1.35 -5.40 -7.86
CA ARG A 90 -1.72 -4.32 -6.93
C ARG A 90 -3.22 -4.03 -7.00
N ARG A 91 -3.82 -3.93 -8.20
CA ARG A 91 -5.28 -3.79 -8.35
C ARG A 91 -6.05 -4.92 -7.66
N ALA A 92 -5.56 -6.15 -7.76
CA ALA A 92 -6.16 -7.30 -7.09
C ALA A 92 -6.02 -7.23 -5.56
N ALA A 93 -4.87 -6.79 -5.05
CA ALA A 93 -4.63 -6.64 -3.61
C ALA A 93 -5.63 -5.67 -2.95
N TYR A 94 -5.91 -4.54 -3.58
CA TYR A 94 -6.84 -3.51 -3.05
C TYR A 94 -8.32 -3.90 -3.12
N ARG A 95 -8.66 -5.06 -3.69
CA ARG A 95 -10.00 -5.66 -3.53
C ARG A 95 -10.21 -6.22 -2.13
N TYR A 96 -9.13 -6.55 -1.42
CA TYR A 96 -9.19 -7.07 -0.05
C TYR A 96 -8.98 -5.95 0.97
N PRO A 97 -9.68 -5.99 2.12
CA PRO A 97 -9.45 -5.04 3.21
C PRO A 97 -8.02 -5.15 3.77
N ASP A 98 -7.46 -4.01 4.19
CA ASP A 98 -6.08 -3.90 4.70
C ASP A 98 -5.81 -4.76 5.96
N HIS A 99 -6.83 -5.22 6.69
CA HIS A 99 -6.66 -6.07 7.86
C HIS A 99 -6.50 -7.57 7.50
N TRP A 100 -6.73 -7.95 6.23
CA TRP A 100 -6.57 -9.33 5.79
C TRP A 100 -5.14 -9.56 5.32
N MET A 101 -4.53 -10.66 5.78
CA MET A 101 -3.17 -11.06 5.37
C MET A 101 -3.01 -11.12 3.84
N ARG A 102 -4.06 -11.58 3.13
CA ARG A 102 -4.07 -11.71 1.67
C ARG A 102 -3.76 -10.40 0.94
N HIS A 103 -4.21 -9.26 1.47
CA HIS A 103 -3.90 -7.94 0.90
C HIS A 103 -2.37 -7.75 0.83
N TRP A 104 -1.70 -7.93 1.96
CA TRP A 104 -0.26 -7.74 2.10
C TRP A 104 0.54 -8.79 1.33
N THR A 105 0.11 -10.06 1.35
CA THR A 105 0.80 -11.12 0.62
C THR A 105 0.82 -10.86 -0.88
N VAL A 106 -0.29 -10.37 -1.46
CA VAL A 106 -0.35 -10.03 -2.89
C VAL A 106 0.52 -8.80 -3.19
N LEU A 107 0.56 -7.79 -2.32
CA LEU A 107 1.44 -6.63 -2.51
C LEU A 107 2.92 -7.02 -2.52
N LEU A 108 3.37 -7.81 -1.55
CA LEU A 108 4.75 -8.28 -1.48
C LEU A 108 5.14 -9.10 -2.71
N PHE A 109 4.22 -9.93 -3.21
CA PHE A 109 4.42 -10.67 -4.45
C PHE A 109 4.50 -9.73 -5.66
N ALA A 110 3.64 -8.71 -5.73
CA ALA A 110 3.68 -7.70 -6.78
C ALA A 110 5.02 -6.97 -6.83
N ASP A 111 5.64 -6.66 -5.67
CA ASP A 111 6.96 -6.03 -5.62
C ASP A 111 8.07 -6.93 -6.17
N ARG A 112 7.97 -8.26 -5.99
CA ARG A 112 8.89 -9.20 -6.64
C ARG A 112 8.69 -9.18 -8.15
N VAL A 113 7.45 -9.30 -8.62
CA VAL A 113 7.12 -9.28 -10.05
C VAL A 113 7.61 -8.00 -10.71
N ASP A 114 7.41 -6.85 -10.07
CA ASP A 114 7.88 -5.55 -10.55
C ASP A 114 9.40 -5.52 -10.80
N ALA A 115 10.17 -6.07 -9.85
CA ALA A 115 11.62 -6.16 -9.98
C ALA A 115 12.04 -7.09 -11.13
N TRP A 116 11.32 -8.20 -11.36
CA TRP A 116 11.57 -9.10 -12.49
C TRP A 116 11.22 -8.45 -13.83
N GLU A 117 10.08 -7.78 -13.91
CA GLU A 117 9.66 -7.03 -15.11
C GLU A 117 10.70 -5.97 -15.49
N HIS A 118 11.20 -5.22 -14.50
CA HIS A 118 12.23 -4.22 -14.73
C HIS A 118 13.53 -4.85 -15.25
N ARG A 119 14.00 -5.94 -14.62
CA ARG A 119 15.20 -6.66 -15.07
C ARG A 119 15.04 -7.18 -16.48
N LEU A 120 13.90 -7.82 -16.79
CA LEU A 120 13.62 -8.38 -18.10
C LEU A 120 13.56 -7.28 -19.16
N ARG A 121 12.79 -6.20 -18.93
CA ARG A 121 12.74 -5.05 -19.86
C ARG A 121 14.10 -4.43 -20.12
N ARG A 122 14.98 -4.39 -19.11
CA ARG A 122 16.33 -3.85 -19.24
C ARG A 122 17.28 -4.78 -19.98
N SER A 123 17.16 -6.10 -19.79
CA SER A 123 18.07 -7.08 -20.40
C SER A 123 17.65 -7.52 -21.80
N LEU A 124 16.35 -7.57 -22.06
CA LEU A 124 15.78 -8.10 -23.30
C LEU A 124 16.34 -7.45 -24.59
N PRO A 125 16.54 -6.11 -24.65
CA PRO A 125 17.13 -5.47 -25.83
C PRO A 125 18.57 -5.88 -26.12
N VAL A 126 19.30 -6.40 -25.13
CA VAL A 126 20.70 -6.86 -25.28
C VAL A 126 20.75 -8.36 -25.55
N VAL A 127 19.94 -9.14 -24.82
CA VAL A 127 19.97 -10.61 -24.89
C VAL A 127 19.39 -11.12 -26.21
N LEU A 128 18.30 -10.55 -26.69
CA LEU A 128 17.67 -10.98 -27.94
C LEU A 128 18.58 -10.91 -29.17
N PRO A 129 19.21 -9.76 -29.50
CA PRO A 129 20.10 -9.71 -30.67
C PRO A 129 21.33 -10.61 -30.50
N ALA A 130 21.88 -10.72 -29.29
CA ALA A 130 23.00 -11.62 -29.02
C ALA A 130 22.65 -13.09 -29.35
N LEU A 131 21.47 -13.56 -28.92
CA LEU A 131 21.01 -14.91 -29.23
C LEU A 131 20.77 -15.12 -30.73
N LEU A 132 20.24 -14.11 -31.44
CA LEU A 132 20.06 -14.17 -32.89
C LEU A 132 21.40 -14.29 -33.63
N VAL A 133 22.41 -13.50 -33.24
CA VAL A 133 23.76 -13.57 -33.83
C VAL A 133 24.41 -14.93 -33.57
N ILE A 134 24.32 -15.44 -32.34
CA ILE A 134 24.84 -16.76 -31.98
C ILE A 134 24.15 -17.86 -32.80
N GLY A 135 22.82 -17.81 -32.91
CA GLY A 135 22.03 -18.76 -33.69
C GLY A 135 22.37 -18.75 -35.18
N ALA A 136 22.51 -17.55 -35.77
CA ALA A 136 22.91 -17.39 -37.17
C ALA A 136 24.31 -17.96 -37.44
N GLY A 137 25.28 -17.70 -36.56
CA GLY A 137 26.63 -18.25 -36.66
C GLY A 137 26.66 -19.78 -36.55
N ALA A 138 25.87 -20.36 -35.63
CA ALA A 138 25.74 -21.81 -35.49
C ALA A 138 25.12 -22.45 -36.74
N ALA A 139 24.06 -21.85 -37.28
CA ALA A 139 23.41 -22.31 -38.52
C ALA A 139 24.36 -22.24 -39.72
N TRP A 140 25.11 -21.14 -39.86
CA TRP A 140 26.12 -20.97 -40.91
C TRP A 140 27.20 -22.06 -40.85
N LYS A 141 27.75 -22.31 -39.66
CA LYS A 141 28.78 -23.34 -39.43
C LYS A 141 28.26 -24.76 -39.71
N ALA A 142 26.99 -25.03 -39.44
CA ALA A 142 26.37 -26.32 -39.75
C ALA A 142 26.20 -26.50 -41.26
N LEU A 143 25.73 -25.47 -41.96
CA LEU A 143 25.54 -25.49 -43.42
C LEU A 143 26.87 -25.67 -44.16
N SER A 144 27.92 -24.95 -43.74
CA SER A 144 29.24 -25.04 -44.37
C SER A 144 29.90 -26.43 -44.22
N ARG A 145 29.62 -27.13 -43.11
CA ARG A 145 30.11 -28.50 -42.89
C ARG A 145 29.43 -29.53 -43.80
N ARG A 146 28.15 -29.34 -44.12
CA ARG A 146 27.39 -30.22 -45.03
C ARG A 146 27.87 -30.06 -46.48
N ALA A 147 28.24 -28.84 -46.88
CA ALA A 147 28.79 -28.58 -48.20
C ALA A 147 30.18 -29.24 -48.41
N ALA A 148 30.99 -29.37 -47.35
CA ALA A 148 32.33 -29.95 -47.42
C ALA A 148 32.40 -31.48 -47.58
N TRP A 149 31.26 -32.18 -47.54
CA TRP A 149 31.17 -33.64 -47.68
C TRP A 149 30.47 -34.08 -48.98
N ALA A 150 30.06 -33.13 -49.81
CA ALA A 150 29.29 -33.37 -51.03
C ALA A 150 30.10 -33.14 -52.33
N GLY A 151 31.42 -32.94 -52.22
CA GLY A 151 32.37 -32.84 -53.34
C GLY A 151 33.60 -33.68 -53.05
#